data_AF-G4ZSP8-F1
#
_entry.id   AF-G4ZSP8-F1
#
_cell.length_a   1.000
_cell.length_b   1.000
_cell.length_c   1.000
_cell.angle_alpha   90.00
_cell.angle_beta   90.00
_cell.angle_gamma   90.00
#
_symmetry.space_group_name_H-M   'P 1'
#
loop_
_entity.id
_entity.type
_entity.pdbx_description
1 polymer ?
#
loop_
_entity_poly.entity_id
_entity_poly.type
_entity_poly.pdbx_seq_one_letter_code
_entity_poly.pdbx_strand_id
1 'polypeptide(L)'
;MLPSPSSVALLQTTYMSVLDKTADSEAKVRWCMAVGLLPTSQLCTKCHQDLRLDIGRKRWRCGRTKCRTERSLIKDTFFSKCKLPLRKGVRLLRFSCSRTPVG
;
A
#
# COMPACT_ATOMS: atom_id res chain seq x y z
N MET A 1 -19.30 -0.94 13.00
CA MET A 1 -18.27 -1.26 11.99
C MET A 1 -16.98 -1.55 12.74
N LEU A 2 -16.56 -2.82 12.81
CA LEU A 2 -15.28 -3.17 13.39
C LEU A 2 -14.16 -2.71 12.45
N PRO A 3 -13.06 -2.13 12.96
CA PRO A 3 -11.92 -1.78 12.13
C PRO A 3 -11.40 -3.05 11.44
N SER A 4 -11.12 -2.97 10.13
CA SER A 4 -10.44 -4.07 9.44
C SER A 4 -9.12 -4.37 10.16
N PRO A 5 -8.62 -5.63 10.13
CA PRO A 5 -7.37 -6.00 10.83
C PRO A 5 -6.18 -5.11 10.45
N SER A 6 -6.19 -4.53 9.24
CA SER A 6 -5.23 -3.52 8.78
C SER A 6 -5.24 -2.19 9.57
N SER A 7 -6.39 -1.78 10.11
CA SER A 7 -6.52 -0.55 10.90
C SER A 7 -5.95 -0.68 12.32
N VAL A 8 -5.93 -1.88 12.91
CA VAL A 8 -5.41 -2.11 14.27
C VAL A 8 -3.88 -2.01 14.29
N ALA A 9 -3.20 -2.62 13.30
CA ALA A 9 -1.73 -2.56 13.19
C ALA A 9 -1.21 -1.12 12.99
N LEU A 10 -1.94 -0.29 12.25
CA LEU A 10 -1.60 1.12 12.06
C LEU A 10 -1.73 1.94 13.35
N LEU A 11 -2.75 1.67 14.16
CA LEU A 11 -2.99 2.37 15.42
C LEU A 11 -1.94 2.04 16.50
N GLN A 12 -1.35 0.84 16.44
CA GLN A 12 -0.26 0.43 17.32
C GLN A 12 1.09 1.09 16.98
N THR A 13 1.25 1.62 15.76
CA THR A 13 2.49 2.30 15.36
C THR A 13 2.48 3.78 15.74
N THR A 14 3.58 4.28 16.32
CA THR A 14 3.74 5.71 16.62
C THR A 14 3.94 6.54 15.36
N TYR A 15 3.67 7.85 15.41
CA TYR A 15 3.89 8.73 14.25
C TYR A 15 5.35 8.71 13.78
N MET A 16 6.32 8.74 14.71
CA MET A 16 7.75 8.66 14.39
C MET A 16 8.13 7.35 13.70
N SER A 17 7.54 6.23 14.13
CA SER A 17 7.74 4.95 13.45
C SER A 17 7.19 4.97 12.02
N VAL A 18 6.01 5.55 11.80
CA VAL A 18 5.46 5.71 10.45
C VAL A 18 6.35 6.63 9.58
N LEU A 19 6.94 7.69 10.15
CA LEU A 19 7.86 8.55 9.42
C LEU A 19 9.09 7.78 8.92
N ASP A 20 9.70 6.99 9.80
CA ASP A 20 10.84 6.11 9.52
C ASP A 20 10.50 5.08 8.44
N LYS A 21 9.45 4.27 8.66
CA LYS A 21 9.03 3.22 7.71
C LYS A 21 8.63 3.77 6.35
N THR A 22 8.20 5.03 6.26
CA THR A 22 7.81 5.66 5.00
C THR A 22 8.93 6.47 4.33
N ALA A 23 10.13 6.54 4.93
CA ALA A 23 11.28 7.26 4.39
C ALA A 23 11.83 6.57 3.13
N ASP A 24 12.08 5.26 3.22
CA ASP A 24 12.56 4.47 2.10
C ASP A 24 11.42 4.06 1.14
N SER A 25 11.74 3.87 -0.14
CA SER A 25 10.75 3.51 -1.15
C SER A 25 10.30 2.06 -1.00
N GLU A 26 11.22 1.14 -0.74
CA GLU A 26 10.98 -0.29 -0.72
C GLU A 26 10.48 -0.76 0.65
N ALA A 27 11.10 -0.32 1.73
CA ALA A 27 10.66 -0.56 3.10
C ALA A 27 9.23 -0.07 3.33
N LYS A 28 8.87 1.09 2.77
CA LYS A 28 7.49 1.60 2.81
C LYS A 28 6.50 0.63 2.19
N VAL A 29 6.81 0.09 1.01
CA VAL A 29 5.90 -0.83 0.31
C VAL A 29 5.74 -2.12 1.10
N ARG A 30 6.85 -2.71 1.56
CA ARG A 30 6.80 -3.93 2.39
C ARG A 30 6.05 -3.71 3.69
N TRP A 31 6.29 -2.59 4.37
CA TRP A 31 5.56 -2.25 5.59
C TRP A 31 4.07 -2.06 5.31
N CYS A 32 3.70 -1.34 4.24
CA CYS A 32 2.30 -1.17 3.85
C CYS A 32 1.62 -2.52 3.54
N MET A 33 2.33 -3.48 2.95
CA MET A 33 1.82 -4.85 2.76
C MET A 33 1.63 -5.56 4.10
N ALA A 34 2.60 -5.48 5.01
CA ALA A 34 2.53 -6.11 6.33
C ALA A 34 1.37 -5.58 7.18
N VAL A 35 1.08 -4.28 7.11
CA VAL A 35 -0.07 -3.67 7.81
C VAL A 35 -1.38 -3.76 7.02
N GLY A 36 -1.40 -4.47 5.87
CA GLY A 36 -2.61 -4.69 5.07
C GLY A 36 -3.15 -3.45 4.34
N LEU A 37 -2.31 -2.44 4.13
CA LEU A 37 -2.62 -1.27 3.30
C LEU A 37 -2.41 -1.52 1.80
N LEU A 38 -1.53 -2.46 1.47
CA LEU A 38 -1.29 -2.95 0.11
C LEU A 38 -1.47 -4.47 0.07
N PRO A 39 -1.90 -5.02 -1.07
CA PRO A 39 -1.96 -6.46 -1.24
C PRO A 39 -0.55 -7.07 -1.28
N THR A 40 -0.39 -8.26 -0.73
CA THR A 40 0.84 -9.07 -0.81
C THR A 40 0.91 -9.90 -2.09
N SER A 41 -0.24 -10.20 -2.70
CA SER A 41 -0.37 -10.90 -3.98
C SER A 41 -1.50 -10.31 -4.80
N GLN A 42 -1.41 -10.43 -6.13
CA GLN A 42 -2.41 -9.97 -7.08
C GLN A 42 -2.49 -10.93 -8.26
N LEU A 43 -3.71 -11.16 -8.75
CA LEU A 43 -3.94 -11.95 -9.95
C LEU A 43 -4.05 -11.06 -11.19
N CYS A 44 -3.58 -11.59 -12.31
CA CYS A 44 -3.75 -10.97 -13.60
C CYS A 44 -5.22 -11.03 -14.03
N THR A 45 -5.78 -9.91 -14.45
CA THR A 45 -7.18 -9.84 -14.93
C THR A 45 -7.42 -10.56 -16.25
N LYS A 46 -6.36 -10.89 -17.01
CA LYS A 46 -6.48 -11.57 -18.31
C LYS A 46 -6.22 -13.07 -18.24
N CYS A 47 -5.21 -13.49 -17.48
CA CYS A 47 -4.78 -14.89 -17.43
C CYS A 47 -4.97 -15.55 -16.06
N HIS A 48 -5.45 -14.80 -15.06
CA HIS A 48 -5.69 -15.28 -13.70
C HIS A 48 -4.48 -15.91 -13.00
N GLN A 49 -3.27 -15.61 -13.49
CA GLN A 49 -2.00 -16.02 -12.89
C GLN A 49 -1.47 -14.94 -11.96
N ASP A 50 -0.60 -15.33 -11.04
CA ASP A 50 0.08 -14.40 -10.12
C ASP A 50 0.90 -13.35 -10.87
N LEU A 51 0.71 -12.10 -10.44
CA LEU A 51 1.51 -10.98 -10.87
C LEU A 51 2.79 -10.92 -10.05
N ARG A 52 3.91 -10.61 -10.71
CA ARG A 52 5.16 -10.29 -10.04
C ARG A 52 5.16 -8.84 -9.60
N LEU A 53 5.59 -8.60 -8.37
CA LEU A 53 5.77 -7.26 -7.83
C LEU A 53 7.10 -6.67 -8.32
N ASP A 54 7.04 -5.47 -8.90
CA ASP A 54 8.19 -4.64 -9.23
C ASP A 54 8.11 -3.37 -8.37
N ILE A 55 8.83 -3.37 -7.25
CA ILE A 55 8.82 -2.27 -6.28
C ILE A 55 9.48 -1.02 -6.87
N GLY A 56 10.58 -1.19 -7.60
CA GLY A 56 11.31 -0.07 -8.23
C GLY A 56 10.43 0.72 -9.19
N ARG A 57 9.59 0.02 -9.97
CA ARG A 57 8.62 0.65 -10.89
C ARG A 57 7.21 0.80 -10.30
N LYS A 58 7.01 0.47 -9.02
CA LYS A 58 5.74 0.59 -8.28
C LYS A 58 4.56 -0.04 -9.03
N ARG A 59 4.73 -1.25 -9.55
CA ARG A 59 3.72 -1.93 -10.36
C ARG A 59 3.73 -3.44 -10.17
N TRP A 60 2.58 -4.04 -10.43
CA TRP A 60 2.38 -5.47 -10.59
C TRP A 60 2.45 -5.81 -12.07
N ARG A 61 3.22 -6.83 -12.45
CA ARG A 61 3.39 -7.23 -13.85
C ARG A 61 3.19 -8.73 -14.03
N CYS A 62 2.41 -9.11 -15.03
CA CYS A 62 2.26 -10.51 -15.39
C CYS A 62 3.57 -11.04 -15.97
N GLY A 63 4.04 -12.17 -15.46
CA GLY A 63 5.26 -12.82 -15.93
C GLY A 63 5.15 -13.50 -17.30
N ARG A 64 3.94 -13.70 -17.82
CA ARG A 64 3.75 -14.33 -19.15
C ARG A 64 4.11 -13.37 -20.28
N THR A 65 5.06 -13.78 -21.11
CA THR A 65 5.58 -13.00 -22.25
C THR A 65 4.50 -12.52 -23.22
N LYS A 66 3.42 -13.31 -23.41
CA LYS A 66 2.30 -12.97 -24.28
C LYS A 66 1.28 -12.01 -23.64
N CYS A 67 1.20 -11.96 -22.31
CA CYS A 67 0.19 -11.15 -21.61
C CYS A 67 0.71 -9.77 -21.23
N ARG A 68 1.88 -9.71 -20.57
CA ARG A 68 2.57 -8.49 -20.10
C ARG A 68 1.67 -7.45 -19.44
N THR A 69 0.51 -7.84 -18.91
CA THR A 69 -0.44 -6.91 -18.29
C THR A 69 0.18 -6.35 -17.03
N GLU A 70 0.06 -5.03 -16.88
CA GLU A 70 0.59 -4.30 -15.74
C GLU A 70 -0.53 -3.59 -15.00
N ARG A 71 -0.38 -3.49 -13.69
CA ARG A 71 -1.29 -2.75 -12.81
C ARG A 71 -0.45 -1.92 -11.85
N SER A 72 -0.94 -0.74 -11.50
CA SER A 72 -0.30 0.07 -10.46
C SER A 72 -0.25 -0.69 -9.14
N LEU A 73 0.80 -0.48 -8.35
CA LEU A 73 0.95 -1.06 -7.00
C LEU A 73 -0.28 -0.83 -6.11
N ILE A 74 -0.89 0.35 -6.24
CA ILE A 74 -2.02 0.81 -5.43
C ILE A 74 -3.39 0.55 -6.06
N LYS A 75 -3.44 -0.13 -7.21
CA LYS A 75 -4.71 -0.44 -7.89
C LYS A 75 -5.61 -1.27 -6.97
N ASP A 76 -6.89 -0.92 -6.94
CA ASP A 76 -7.93 -1.55 -6.11
C ASP A 76 -7.67 -1.54 -4.59
N THR A 77 -6.78 -0.65 -4.13
CA THR A 77 -6.58 -0.36 -2.71
C THR A 77 -7.29 0.94 -2.31
N PHE A 78 -7.29 1.24 -1.01
CA PHE A 78 -7.69 2.55 -0.48
C PHE A 78 -7.00 3.72 -1.22
N PHE A 79 -5.75 3.54 -1.66
CA PHE A 79 -4.98 4.58 -2.35
C PHE A 79 -5.24 4.66 -3.87
N SER A 80 -6.07 3.78 -4.44
CA SER A 80 -6.22 3.63 -5.90
C SER A 80 -6.60 4.91 -6.67
N LYS A 81 -7.39 5.79 -6.04
CA LYS A 81 -7.80 7.10 -6.61
C LYS A 81 -7.11 8.27 -5.91
N CYS A 82 -6.16 7.99 -5.02
CA CYS A 82 -5.45 9.02 -4.27
C CYS A 82 -4.44 9.70 -5.20
N LYS A 83 -4.58 11.02 -5.38
CA LYS A 83 -3.60 11.83 -6.12
C LYS A 83 -2.31 12.07 -5.32
N LEU A 84 -2.32 11.75 -4.02
CA LEU A 84 -1.14 11.90 -3.17
C LEU A 84 -0.19 10.73 -3.36
N PRO A 85 1.13 10.96 -3.32
CA PRO A 85 2.11 9.89 -3.20
C PRO A 85 1.78 8.99 -2.00
N LEU A 86 1.97 7.68 -2.14
CA LEU A 86 1.69 6.68 -1.10
C LEU A 86 2.23 7.11 0.29
N ARG A 87 3.45 7.67 0.34
CA ARG A 87 4.05 8.22 1.57
C ARG A 87 3.17 9.27 2.25
N LYS A 88 2.67 10.25 1.50
CA LYS A 88 1.80 11.32 2.05
C LYS A 88 0.44 10.74 2.45
N GLY A 89 -0.11 9.84 1.63
CA GLY A 89 -1.38 9.17 1.91
C GLY A 89 -1.35 8.38 3.23
N VAL A 90 -0.29 7.59 3.46
CA VAL A 90 -0.12 6.81 4.69
C VAL A 90 -0.02 7.71 5.92
N ARG A 91 0.75 8.80 5.85
CA ARG A 91 0.92 9.74 6.96
C ARG A 91 -0.37 10.46 7.30
N LEU A 92 -1.11 10.88 6.26
CA LEU A 92 -2.42 11.50 6.42
C LEU A 92 -3.40 10.52 7.07
N LEU A 93 -3.45 9.27 6.60
CA LEU A 93 -4.31 8.23 7.18
C LEU A 93 -3.99 8.02 8.66
N ARG A 94 -2.70 7.94 9.03
CA ARG A 94 -2.29 7.79 10.44
C ARG A 94 -2.70 8.99 11.29
N PHE A 95 -2.55 10.21 10.76
CA PHE A 95 -2.98 11.43 11.44
C PHE A 95 -4.51 11.43 11.64
N SER A 96 -5.29 11.14 10.61
CA SER A 96 -6.75 11.04 10.71
C SER A 96 -7.19 9.96 11.71
N CYS A 97 -6.53 8.80 11.73
CA CYS A 97 -6.83 7.73 12.69
C CYS A 97 -6.43 8.10 14.14
N SER A 98 -5.44 8.99 14.32
CA SER A 98 -4.94 9.39 15.64
C SER A 98 -5.90 10.28 16.42
N ARG A 99 -6.90 10.88 15.75
CA ARG A 99 -7.81 11.88 16.33
C ARG A 99 -7.09 13.00 17.08
N THR A 100 -5.84 13.30 16.75
CA THR A 100 -5.13 14.43 17.33
C THR A 100 -5.87 15.71 16.95
N PRO A 101 -6.20 16.58 17.92
CA PRO A 101 -6.85 17.85 17.62
C PRO A 101 -5.96 18.67 16.70
N VAL A 102 -6.58 19.27 15.69
CA VAL A 102 -5.92 20.29 14.87
C VAL A 102 -6.04 21.58 15.67
N GLY A 103 -4.94 21.96 16.32
CA GLY A 103 -4.81 23.23 17.03
C GLY A 103 -4.51 24.36 16.05
#